data_AF-A0A931ZIL9-F1
#
_entry.id   AF-A0A931ZIL9-F1
#
_cell.length_a   1.000
_cell.length_b   1.000
_cell.length_c   1.000
_cell.angle_alpha   90.00
_cell.angle_beta   90.00
_cell.angle_gamma   90.00
#
_symmetry.space_group_name_H-M   'P 1'
#
loop_
_entity.id
_entity.type
_entity.pdbx_description
1 polymer ?
#
loop_
_entity_poly.entity_id
_entity_poly.type
_entity_poly.pdbx_seq_one_letter_code
_entity_poly.pdbx_strand_id
1 'polypeptide(L)'
;MKIIKSNSSARNIVTSFAKCTIAALFTLIINHKLLVTSALAVDIGAEYNSPVKNITDMGGLVSTVAGNLYLIAGVIVFILFLWGGFEYIRGAGSDDRDAIGRGKKIIFSAITGFLIIFVSYWIILLIEMLTNVKIF
;
A
#
# COMPACT_ATOMS: atom_id res chain seq x y z
N MET A 1 61.53 45.93 -22.85
CA MET A 1 60.37 45.34 -22.15
C MET A 1 59.24 45.10 -23.14
N LYS A 2 59.14 43.90 -23.74
CA LYS A 2 58.03 43.54 -24.65
C LYS A 2 57.84 42.03 -24.76
N ILE A 3 57.75 41.34 -23.62
CA ILE A 3 57.31 39.93 -23.54
C ILE A 3 55.79 39.91 -23.29
N ILE A 4 54.99 40.65 -24.05
CA ILE A 4 53.52 40.57 -23.92
C ILE A 4 52.85 40.89 -25.26
N LYS A 5 52.96 39.97 -26.24
CA LYS A 5 51.93 39.87 -27.28
C LYS A 5 51.36 38.47 -27.21
N SER A 6 50.65 38.23 -26.10
CA SER A 6 49.87 37.02 -25.89
C SER A 6 48.94 36.84 -27.08
N ASN A 7 49.25 35.82 -27.88
CA ASN A 7 48.52 35.42 -29.06
C ASN A 7 47.04 35.20 -28.70
N SER A 8 46.19 36.07 -29.23
CA SER A 8 44.74 36.09 -28.99
C SER A 8 44.10 34.73 -29.33
N SER A 9 44.64 34.04 -30.34
CA SER A 9 44.16 32.72 -30.76
C SER A 9 44.43 31.64 -29.71
N ALA A 10 45.63 31.62 -29.12
CA ALA A 10 45.97 30.66 -28.06
C ALA A 10 45.11 30.86 -26.79
N ARG A 11 44.74 32.11 -26.46
CA ARG A 11 43.87 32.42 -25.30
C ARG A 11 42.44 31.93 -25.49
N ASN A 12 41.89 32.00 -26.70
CA ASN A 12 40.53 31.55 -26.98
C ASN A 12 40.43 30.01 -27.00
N ILE A 13 41.49 29.34 -27.47
CA ILE A 13 41.57 27.87 -27.47
C ILE A 13 41.64 27.36 -26.02
N VAL A 14 42.54 27.91 -25.20
CA VAL A 14 42.71 27.51 -23.79
C VAL A 14 41.44 27.80 -22.96
N THR A 15 40.78 28.94 -23.19
CA THR A 15 39.52 29.25 -22.49
C THR A 15 38.33 28.43 -22.98
N SER A 16 38.34 27.92 -24.22
CA SER A 16 37.32 27.00 -24.74
C SER A 16 37.47 25.60 -24.12
N PHE A 17 38.69 25.09 -24.02
CA PHE A 17 38.96 23.81 -23.35
C PHE A 17 38.59 23.85 -21.86
N ALA A 18 38.98 24.91 -21.14
CA ALA A 18 38.63 25.07 -19.73
C ALA A 18 37.11 25.11 -19.48
N LYS A 19 36.34 25.80 -20.35
CA LYS A 19 34.88 25.85 -20.28
C LYS A 19 34.24 24.49 -20.55
N CYS A 20 34.74 23.72 -21.51
CA CYS A 20 34.20 22.42 -21.85
C CYS A 20 34.39 21.39 -20.72
N THR A 21 35.56 21.38 -20.07
CA THR A 21 35.82 20.46 -18.94
C THR A 21 34.96 20.77 -17.71
N ILE A 22 34.76 22.06 -17.40
CA ILE A 22 33.89 22.49 -16.29
C ILE A 22 32.41 22.20 -16.59
N ALA A 23 31.96 22.44 -17.83
CA ALA A 23 30.60 22.10 -18.26
C ALA A 23 30.36 20.59 -18.19
N ALA A 24 31.32 19.76 -18.64
CA ALA A 24 31.21 18.30 -18.56
C ALA A 24 31.11 17.79 -17.11
N LEU A 25 31.92 18.34 -16.19
CA LEU A 25 31.82 18.02 -14.76
C LEU A 25 30.49 18.48 -14.16
N PHE A 26 29.99 19.67 -14.54
CA PHE A 26 28.72 20.19 -14.06
C PHE A 26 27.53 19.39 -14.60
N THR A 27 27.55 18.99 -15.86
CA THR A 27 26.56 18.08 -16.44
C THR A 27 26.62 16.68 -15.81
N LEU A 28 27.80 16.19 -15.42
CA LEU A 28 27.97 14.92 -14.69
C LEU A 28 27.35 15.00 -13.26
N ILE A 29 27.49 16.14 -12.58
CA ILE A 29 26.90 16.39 -11.26
C ILE A 29 25.37 16.57 -11.34
N ILE A 30 24.84 17.24 -12.35
CA ILE A 30 23.37 17.34 -12.55
C ILE A 30 22.79 15.99 -12.95
N ASN A 31 23.56 15.18 -13.69
CA ASN A 31 23.25 13.78 -13.98
C ASN A 31 23.55 12.82 -12.81
N HIS A 32 23.69 13.31 -11.57
CA HIS A 32 23.87 12.49 -10.35
C HIS A 32 22.79 11.40 -10.16
N LYS A 33 21.67 11.49 -10.90
CA LYS A 33 20.69 10.41 -11.00
C LYS A 33 21.20 9.13 -11.70
N LEU A 34 22.40 9.11 -12.29
CA LEU A 34 22.90 7.97 -13.07
C LEU A 34 23.84 7.00 -12.32
N LEU A 35 24.46 7.41 -11.20
CA LEU A 35 25.36 6.54 -10.42
C LEU A 35 24.70 5.93 -9.17
N VAL A 36 23.48 6.35 -8.85
CA VAL A 36 22.68 5.79 -7.76
C VAL A 36 21.46 5.09 -8.34
N THR A 37 21.69 4.05 -9.14
CA THR A 37 20.65 3.07 -9.41
C THR A 37 21.22 1.66 -9.30
N SER A 38 20.47 0.86 -8.55
CA SER A 38 20.36 -0.60 -8.54
C SER A 38 21.43 -1.53 -7.95
N ALA A 39 22.62 -1.12 -7.51
CA ALA A 39 23.57 -2.10 -6.97
C ALA A 39 23.36 -2.51 -5.48
N LEU A 40 22.73 -1.69 -4.62
CA LEU A 40 22.60 -1.99 -3.18
C LEU A 40 21.14 -2.08 -2.66
N ALA A 41 20.16 -2.25 -3.53
CA ALA A 41 18.81 -2.59 -3.08
C ALA A 41 18.27 -3.72 -3.94
N VAL A 42 18.59 -4.95 -3.54
CA VAL A 42 17.80 -6.11 -3.93
C VAL A 42 16.41 -5.90 -3.35
N ASP A 43 15.45 -5.61 -4.21
CA ASP A 43 14.04 -5.45 -3.84
C ASP A 43 13.47 -6.85 -3.52
N ILE A 44 13.54 -7.21 -2.24
CA ILE A 44 13.02 -8.49 -1.71
C ILE A 44 11.48 -8.57 -1.90
N GLY A 45 10.79 -7.46 -2.18
CA GLY A 45 9.36 -7.42 -2.48
C GLY A 45 9.02 -7.84 -3.91
N ALA A 46 9.83 -7.44 -4.89
CA ALA A 46 9.63 -7.76 -6.30
C ALA A 46 10.05 -9.21 -6.65
N GLU A 47 11.09 -9.74 -6.01
CA GLU A 47 11.64 -11.07 -6.33
C GLU A 47 10.84 -12.21 -5.67
N TYR A 48 10.25 -11.99 -4.48
CA TYR A 48 9.62 -13.06 -3.68
C TYR A 48 8.09 -12.99 -3.59
N ASN A 49 7.43 -12.10 -4.34
CA ASN A 49 5.98 -11.84 -4.27
C ASN A 49 5.48 -11.81 -2.81
N SER A 50 6.27 -11.17 -1.95
CA SER A 50 6.00 -11.14 -0.53
C SER A 50 4.99 -10.00 -0.25
N PRO A 51 4.10 -10.15 0.74
CA PRO A 51 3.19 -9.09 1.18
C PRO A 51 3.92 -7.83 1.70
N VAL A 52 5.26 -7.84 1.70
CA VAL A 52 6.17 -6.79 2.14
C VAL A 52 6.64 -5.92 0.97
N LYS A 53 5.97 -5.94 -0.19
CA LYS A 53 6.30 -5.04 -1.31
C LYS A 53 5.86 -3.57 -1.08
N ASN A 54 4.88 -3.34 -0.22
CA ASN A 54 4.27 -2.01 -0.02
C ASN A 54 4.52 -1.39 1.38
N ILE A 55 5.53 -1.86 2.12
CA ILE A 55 5.82 -1.36 3.48
C ILE A 55 6.54 -0.01 3.53
N THR A 56 6.47 0.79 2.46
CA THR A 56 6.99 2.16 2.47
C THR A 56 6.03 3.16 3.13
N ASP A 57 4.76 2.79 3.34
CA ASP A 57 3.73 3.69 3.88
C ASP A 57 2.79 2.98 4.87
N MET A 58 2.29 3.72 5.89
CA MET A 58 1.39 3.15 6.92
C MET A 58 0.09 2.61 6.33
N GLY A 59 -0.33 3.12 5.16
CA GLY A 59 -1.50 2.66 4.41
C GLY A 59 -1.35 1.24 3.85
N GLY A 60 -0.15 0.83 3.44
CA GLY A 60 0.09 -0.50 2.85
C GLY A 60 0.00 -1.65 3.86
N LEU A 61 0.41 -1.39 5.10
CA LEU A 61 0.26 -2.33 6.22
C LEU A 61 -1.21 -2.51 6.60
N VAL A 62 -1.96 -1.40 6.65
CA VAL A 62 -3.40 -1.44 6.94
C VAL A 62 -4.15 -2.19 5.84
N SER A 63 -3.84 -1.96 4.57
CA SER A 63 -4.45 -2.68 3.43
C SER A 63 -4.28 -4.20 3.55
N THR A 64 -3.05 -4.65 3.79
CA THR A 64 -2.72 -6.07 3.84
C THR A 64 -3.41 -6.78 5.01
N VAL A 65 -3.44 -6.14 6.18
CA VAL A 65 -4.10 -6.69 7.37
C VAL A 65 -5.62 -6.65 7.22
N ALA A 66 -6.19 -5.55 6.72
CA ALA A 66 -7.63 -5.40 6.55
C ALA A 66 -8.17 -6.42 5.53
N GLY A 67 -7.51 -6.59 4.38
CA GLY A 67 -7.93 -7.56 3.35
C GLY A 67 -8.00 -8.99 3.88
N ASN A 68 -6.97 -9.44 4.61
CA ASN A 68 -6.95 -10.78 5.21
C ASN A 68 -8.02 -10.93 6.31
N LEU A 69 -8.24 -9.88 7.11
CA LEU A 69 -9.23 -9.89 8.18
C LEU A 69 -10.67 -9.97 7.65
N TYR A 70 -10.99 -9.26 6.57
CA TYR A 70 -12.33 -9.31 5.95
C TYR A 70 -12.69 -10.71 5.46
N LEU A 71 -11.73 -11.43 4.89
CA LEU A 71 -11.94 -12.80 4.42
C LEU A 71 -12.27 -13.75 5.59
N ILE A 72 -11.52 -13.65 6.69
CA ILE A 72 -11.75 -14.45 7.89
C ILE A 72 -13.08 -14.07 8.56
N ALA A 73 -13.37 -12.77 8.67
CA ALA A 73 -14.59 -12.27 9.28
C ALA A 73 -15.85 -12.71 8.52
N GLY A 74 -15.81 -12.70 7.18
CA GLY A 74 -16.91 -13.20 6.35
C GLY A 74 -17.22 -14.68 6.60
N VAL A 75 -16.18 -15.52 6.69
CA VAL A 75 -16.33 -16.95 6.98
C VAL A 75 -16.92 -17.18 8.37
N ILE A 76 -16.44 -16.47 9.40
CA ILE A 76 -16.98 -16.57 10.77
C ILE A 76 -18.47 -16.20 10.80
N VAL A 77 -18.84 -15.07 10.18
CA VAL A 77 -20.22 -14.60 10.16
C VAL A 77 -21.13 -15.60 9.47
N PHE A 78 -20.67 -16.19 8.36
CA PHE A 78 -21.43 -17.20 7.63
C PHE A 78 -21.71 -18.45 8.48
N ILE A 79 -20.70 -18.95 9.21
CA ILE A 79 -20.85 -20.12 10.10
C ILE A 79 -21.82 -19.81 11.25
N LEU A 80 -21.69 -18.64 11.89
CA LEU A 80 -22.59 -18.21 12.96
C LEU A 80 -24.03 -18.04 12.46
N PHE A 81 -24.21 -17.53 11.24
CA PHE A 81 -25.52 -17.37 10.62
C PHE A 81 -26.21 -18.72 10.39
N LEU A 82 -25.48 -19.70 9.85
CA LEU A 82 -26.00 -21.06 9.68
C LEU A 82 -26.32 -21.73 11.01
N TRP A 83 -25.43 -21.61 12.01
CA TRP A 83 -25.68 -22.18 13.33
C TRP A 83 -26.93 -21.57 13.99
N GLY A 84 -27.04 -20.24 13.98
CA GLY A 84 -28.20 -19.54 14.51
C GLY A 84 -29.50 -19.93 13.80
N GLY A 85 -29.45 -20.07 12.48
CA GLY A 85 -30.57 -20.56 11.66
C GLY A 85 -31.00 -21.98 12.02
N PHE A 86 -30.05 -22.91 12.13
CA PHE A 86 -30.35 -24.29 12.51
C PHE A 86 -30.87 -24.42 13.94
N GLU A 87 -30.28 -23.70 14.90
CA GLU A 87 -30.74 -23.66 16.29
C GLU A 87 -32.19 -23.13 16.37
N TYR A 88 -32.50 -22.08 15.60
CA TYR A 88 -33.84 -21.50 15.53
C TYR A 88 -34.87 -22.49 14.96
N ILE A 89 -34.56 -23.17 13.85
CA ILE A 89 -35.45 -24.15 13.21
C ILE A 89 -35.64 -25.38 14.10
N ARG A 90 -34.57 -25.86 14.75
CA ARG A 90 -34.64 -27.00 15.68
C ARG A 90 -35.50 -26.68 16.90
N GLY A 91 -35.37 -25.47 17.47
CA GLY A 91 -36.21 -25.01 18.56
C GLY A 91 -37.67 -24.88 18.17
N ALA A 92 -37.95 -24.34 16.97
CA ALA A 92 -39.32 -24.22 16.45
C ALA A 92 -40.00 -25.57 16.22
N GLY A 93 -39.24 -26.63 15.86
CA GLY A 93 -39.79 -27.97 15.65
C GLY A 93 -40.02 -28.79 16.94
N SER A 94 -39.41 -28.41 18.06
CA SER A 94 -39.49 -29.13 19.34
C SER A 94 -40.27 -28.37 20.43
N ASP A 95 -40.84 -27.20 20.09
CA ASP A 95 -41.45 -26.22 21.02
C ASP A 95 -40.52 -25.81 22.19
N ASP A 96 -39.21 -25.95 21.99
CA ASP A 96 -38.20 -25.53 22.96
C ASP A 96 -37.98 -24.01 22.84
N ARG A 97 -38.62 -23.26 23.74
CA ARG A 97 -38.56 -21.80 23.78
C ARG A 97 -37.15 -21.27 24.04
N ASP A 98 -36.29 -22.04 24.70
CA ASP A 98 -34.91 -21.63 24.98
C ASP A 98 -34.06 -21.70 23.70
N ALA A 99 -34.21 -22.76 22.92
CA ALA A 99 -33.54 -22.90 21.63
C ALA A 99 -33.97 -21.80 20.64
N ILE A 100 -35.27 -21.46 20.61
CA ILE A 100 -35.78 -20.34 19.79
C ILE A 100 -35.16 -19.01 20.22
N GLY A 101 -35.08 -18.75 21.53
CA GLY A 101 -34.46 -17.53 22.07
C GLY A 101 -32.98 -17.42 21.73
N ARG A 102 -32.22 -18.51 21.87
CA ARG A 102 -30.79 -18.58 21.50
C ARG A 102 -30.59 -18.39 20.00
N GLY A 103 -31.35 -19.09 19.17
CA GLY A 103 -31.27 -18.98 17.71
C GLY A 103 -31.50 -17.54 17.22
N LYS A 104 -32.54 -16.86 17.74
CA LYS A 104 -32.77 -15.43 17.44
C LYS A 104 -31.57 -14.58 17.82
N LYS A 105 -31.02 -14.76 19.02
CA LYS A 105 -29.87 -13.98 19.50
C LYS A 105 -28.64 -14.20 18.61
N ILE A 106 -28.37 -15.43 18.21
CA ILE A 106 -27.24 -15.76 17.32
C ILE A 106 -27.44 -15.11 15.95
N ILE A 107 -28.64 -15.22 15.36
CA ILE A 107 -28.96 -14.58 14.08
C ILE A 107 -28.77 -13.07 14.16
N PHE A 108 -29.31 -12.41 15.21
CA PHE A 108 -29.10 -10.97 15.44
C PHE A 108 -27.60 -10.64 15.56
N SER A 109 -26.83 -11.44 16.29
CA SER A 109 -25.38 -11.21 16.43
C SER A 109 -24.63 -11.35 15.10
N ALA A 110 -25.02 -12.31 14.24
CA ALA A 110 -24.44 -12.49 12.92
C ALA A 110 -24.80 -11.33 11.98
N ILE A 111 -26.05 -10.86 12.01
CA ILE A 111 -26.50 -9.69 11.23
C ILE A 111 -25.77 -8.43 11.68
N THR A 112 -25.63 -8.20 12.99
CA THR A 112 -24.88 -7.05 13.51
C THR A 112 -23.40 -7.12 13.12
N GLY A 113 -22.77 -8.29 13.21
CA GLY A 113 -21.39 -8.49 12.76
C GLY A 113 -21.20 -8.22 11.26
N PHE A 114 -22.13 -8.72 10.44
CA PHE A 114 -22.14 -8.43 9.00
C PHE A 114 -22.27 -6.94 8.70
N LEU A 115 -23.17 -6.24 9.41
CA LEU A 115 -23.39 -4.80 9.23
C LEU A 115 -22.14 -3.99 9.57
N ILE A 116 -21.40 -4.36 10.61
CA ILE A 116 -20.14 -3.69 10.99
C ILE A 116 -19.11 -3.80 9.86
N ILE A 117 -18.95 -5.00 9.28
CA ILE A 117 -18.03 -5.23 8.15
C ILE A 117 -18.44 -4.36 6.95
N PHE A 118 -19.74 -4.30 6.66
CA PHE A 118 -20.28 -3.50 5.57
C PHE A 118 -20.01 -2.00 5.74
N VAL A 119 -20.27 -1.45 6.93
CA VAL A 119 -19.98 -0.03 7.24
C VAL A 119 -18.47 0.24 7.25
N SER A 120 -17.66 -0.71 7.72
CA SER A 120 -16.20 -0.61 7.72
C SER A 120 -15.63 -0.43 6.31
N TYR A 121 -16.20 -1.11 5.31
CA TYR A 121 -15.79 -0.94 3.91
C TYR A 121 -16.04 0.48 3.40
N TRP A 122 -17.16 1.10 3.77
CA TRP A 122 -17.46 2.47 3.38
C TRP A 122 -16.52 3.50 3.98
N ILE A 123 -16.04 3.26 5.21
CA ILE A 123 -15.05 4.13 5.86
C ILE A 123 -13.74 4.14 5.06
N ILE A 124 -13.30 2.97 4.57
CA ILE A 124 -12.06 2.87 3.79
C ILE A 124 -12.20 3.58 2.45
N LEU A 125 -13.34 3.38 1.76
CA LEU A 125 -13.68 4.13 0.53
C LEU A 125 -13.63 5.64 0.72
N LEU A 126 -14.10 6.13 1.89
CA LEU A 126 -14.05 7.55 2.21
C LEU A 126 -12.60 8.04 2.36
N ILE A 127 -11.74 7.25 3.01
CA ILE A 127 -10.32 7.56 3.20
C ILE A 127 -9.58 7.55 1.86
N GLU A 128 -9.87 6.62 0.97
CA GLU A 128 -9.30 6.57 -0.38
C GLU A 128 -9.66 7.81 -1.20
N MET A 129 -10.93 8.25 -1.14
CA MET A 129 -11.40 9.46 -1.83
C MET A 129 -10.65 10.70 -1.35
N LEU A 130 -10.48 10.85 -0.03
CA LEU A 130 -9.85 12.03 0.57
C LEU A 130 -8.33 12.04 0.41
N THR A 131 -7.68 10.88 0.49
CA THR A 131 -6.22 10.76 0.50
C THR A 131 -5.65 10.55 -0.89
N ASN A 132 -6.48 10.20 -1.89
CA ASN A 132 -6.07 9.77 -3.24
C ASN A 132 -5.05 8.61 -3.24
N VAL A 133 -4.92 7.92 -2.10
CA VAL A 133 -4.11 6.71 -1.94
C VAL A 133 -5.06 5.55 -2.05
N LYS A 134 -4.84 4.70 -3.06
CA LYS A 134 -5.59 3.47 -3.24
C LYS A 134 -5.09 2.43 -2.25
N ILE A 135 -5.95 2.08 -1.29
CA ILE A 135 -5.70 1.01 -0.32
C ILE A 135 -6.14 -0.32 -0.92
N PHE A 136 -7.10 -0.31 -1.85
CA PHE A 136 -7.52 -1.42 -2.69
C PHE A 136 -7.33 -1.19 -4.20
#